data_AF-A0AA36CBM5-F1
#
_entry.id   AF-A0AA36CBM5-F1
#
_cell.length_a   1.000
_cell.length_b   1.000
_cell.length_c   1.000
_cell.angle_alpha   90.00
_cell.angle_beta   90.00
_cell.angle_gamma   90.00
#
_symmetry.space_group_name_H-M   'P 1'
#
loop_
_entity.id
_entity.type
_entity.pdbx_description
1 polymer ?
#
loop_
_entity_poly.entity_id
_entity_poly.type
_entity_poly.pdbx_seq_one_letter_code
_entity_poly.pdbx_strand_id
1 'polypeptide(L)'
;MMVAQALLLLRHGRNWRWNLRGVPFQGQTPTLALEHYEILRLFEDQPMAPLAGSWFTPSEALGLLKKAITSSTSSLTAGLAVVVCVDGAHSVNKVYNRHLEFLLSMPNSLGIGGGKPNHSTYFIGHYHGQLIYLDPHVSHQYVPLEKELDDGSPKQKRKHKPFSSFHCRLLSKMPISSIDPSCAVGFLMRNKDEFEESMRYLNLNQVIDVELGSNLGSKRTKDPLFTVMHEEPKTMSPREATEFERKQAADHGFELL
;
A
#
# COMPACT_ATOMS: atom_id res chain seq x y z
N MET A 1 3.31 4.30 4.25
CA MET A 1 3.44 4.80 2.85
C MET A 1 2.18 4.58 2.02
N MET A 2 1.68 3.34 1.88
CA MET A 2 0.47 3.05 1.07
C MET A 2 -0.76 3.90 1.46
N VAL A 3 -1.05 4.05 2.75
CA VAL A 3 -2.16 4.91 3.22
C VAL A 3 -1.95 6.37 2.88
N ALA A 4 -0.74 6.91 3.09
CA ALA A 4 -0.40 8.27 2.70
C ALA A 4 -0.61 8.50 1.19
N GLN A 5 -0.21 7.53 0.36
CA GLN A 5 -0.47 7.57 -1.08
C GLN A 5 -1.98 7.60 -1.39
N ALA A 6 -2.79 6.83 -0.66
CA ALA A 6 -4.24 6.82 -0.84
C ALA A 6 -4.86 8.18 -0.49
N LEU A 7 -4.48 8.77 0.64
CA LEU A 7 -4.92 10.11 1.06
C LEU A 7 -4.53 11.17 0.03
N LEU A 8 -3.30 11.11 -0.49
CA LEU A 8 -2.84 12.03 -1.53
C LEU A 8 -3.68 11.91 -2.81
N LEU A 9 -4.02 10.68 -3.23
CA LEU A 9 -4.87 10.47 -4.40
C LEU A 9 -6.30 10.96 -4.20
N LEU A 10 -6.86 10.78 -3.00
CA LEU A 10 -8.21 11.25 -2.67
C LEU A 10 -8.31 12.78 -2.64
N ARG A 11 -7.28 13.46 -2.13
CA ARG A 11 -7.30 14.93 -1.94
C ARG A 11 -6.72 15.71 -3.11
N HIS A 12 -5.63 15.23 -3.70
CA HIS A 12 -4.88 15.96 -4.73
C HIS A 12 -4.95 15.32 -6.11
N GLY A 13 -5.38 14.06 -6.21
CA GLY A 13 -5.38 13.29 -7.46
C GLY A 13 -3.99 12.81 -7.90
N ARG A 14 -3.97 11.91 -8.89
CA ARG A 14 -2.75 11.21 -9.35
C ARG A 14 -1.72 12.12 -10.01
N ASN A 15 -2.14 13.26 -10.54
CA ASN A 15 -1.27 14.18 -11.29
C ASN A 15 -0.56 15.21 -10.42
N TRP A 16 -0.95 15.35 -9.15
CA TRP A 16 -0.30 16.26 -8.23
C TRP A 16 1.15 15.86 -7.95
N ARG A 17 2.04 16.84 -7.79
CA ARG A 17 3.47 16.63 -7.54
C ARG A 17 3.95 17.59 -6.46
N TRP A 18 4.75 17.06 -5.54
CA TRP A 18 5.52 17.87 -4.60
C TRP A 18 6.81 18.39 -5.24
N ASN A 19 7.27 19.57 -4.82
CA ASN A 19 8.57 20.10 -5.20
C ASN A 19 9.29 20.82 -4.05
N LEU A 20 10.61 20.78 -4.09
CA LEU A 20 11.49 21.35 -3.07
C LEU A 20 11.68 22.86 -3.15
N ARG A 21 11.31 23.45 -4.28
CA ARG A 21 11.54 24.88 -4.54
C ARG A 21 10.46 25.76 -3.94
N GLY A 22 9.37 25.17 -3.44
CA GLY A 22 8.20 25.92 -2.95
C GLY A 22 7.53 26.73 -4.06
N VAL A 23 7.85 26.42 -5.33
CA VAL A 23 7.23 27.07 -6.49
C VAL A 23 5.99 26.27 -6.80
N PRO A 24 4.78 26.83 -6.72
CA PRO A 24 3.57 26.09 -7.06
C PRO A 24 3.72 25.43 -8.43
N PHE A 25 3.59 24.10 -8.50
CA PHE A 25 3.41 23.46 -9.81
C PHE A 25 2.09 23.98 -10.41
N GLN A 26 1.95 23.97 -11.73
CA GLN A 26 0.72 24.43 -12.39
C GLN A 26 -0.49 23.68 -11.79
N GLY A 27 -1.35 24.40 -11.05
CA GLY A 27 -2.50 23.83 -10.32
C GLY A 27 -2.35 23.69 -8.79
N GLN A 28 -1.21 24.04 -8.18
CA GLN A 28 -1.04 23.98 -6.72
C GLN A 28 -1.61 25.25 -6.04
N THR A 29 -2.65 25.08 -5.23
CA THR A 29 -3.30 26.16 -4.46
C THR A 29 -2.80 26.18 -3.01
N PRO A 30 -2.98 27.31 -2.28
CA PRO A 30 -2.67 27.37 -0.85
C PRO A 30 -3.39 26.29 -0.02
N THR A 31 -4.65 25.97 -0.38
CA THR A 31 -5.43 24.90 0.25
C THR A 31 -4.77 23.54 0.05
N LEU A 32 -4.32 23.21 -1.17
CA LEU A 32 -3.64 21.94 -1.45
C LEU A 32 -2.27 21.86 -0.73
N ALA A 33 -1.60 22.98 -0.50
CA ALA A 33 -0.38 22.97 0.31
C ALA A 33 -0.68 22.67 1.78
N LEU A 34 -1.76 23.23 2.33
CA LEU A 34 -2.19 22.98 3.70
C LEU A 34 -2.67 21.53 3.90
N GLU A 35 -3.48 21.00 2.99
CA GLU A 35 -3.94 19.61 3.05
C GLU A 35 -2.77 18.62 2.96
N HIS A 36 -1.77 18.89 2.12
CA HIS A 36 -0.56 18.07 2.08
C HIS A 36 0.18 18.08 3.43
N TYR A 37 0.28 19.24 4.07
CA TYR A 37 0.84 19.36 5.42
C TYR A 37 0.04 18.55 6.44
N GLU A 38 -1.29 18.69 6.44
CA GLU A 38 -2.18 17.94 7.34
C GLU A 38 -2.05 16.43 7.15
N ILE A 39 -1.96 15.95 5.89
CA ILE A 39 -1.70 14.54 5.59
C ILE A 39 -0.38 14.09 6.20
N LEU A 40 0.71 14.86 6.06
CA LEU A 40 2.00 14.48 6.62
C LEU A 40 1.98 14.44 8.15
N ARG A 41 1.24 15.35 8.81
CA ARG A 41 1.08 15.34 10.27
C ARG A 41 0.43 14.06 10.79
N LEU A 42 -0.46 13.42 10.02
CA LEU A 42 -1.05 12.14 10.41
C LEU A 42 -0.01 11.01 10.58
N PHE A 43 1.16 11.16 9.97
CA PHE A 43 2.26 10.18 10.00
C PHE A 43 3.50 10.71 10.74
N GLU A 44 3.37 11.81 11.48
CA GLU A 44 4.43 12.32 12.34
C GLU A 44 4.65 11.36 13.52
N ASP A 45 5.90 11.01 13.82
CA ASP A 45 6.23 10.15 14.96
C ASP A 45 5.74 10.78 16.28
N GLN A 46 4.97 10.01 17.06
CA GLN A 46 4.44 10.44 18.35
C GLN A 46 5.05 9.58 19.46
N PRO A 47 5.52 10.17 20.58
CA PRO A 47 6.09 9.41 21.71
C PRO A 47 5.13 8.37 22.30
N MET A 48 3.82 8.60 22.17
CA MET A 48 2.75 7.75 22.69
C MET A 48 2.20 6.76 21.65
N ALA A 49 2.87 6.58 20.50
CA ALA A 49 2.41 5.63 19.49
C ALA A 49 2.37 4.20 20.08
N PRO A 50 1.23 3.50 20.01
CA PRO A 50 1.00 2.26 20.76
C PRO A 50 1.76 1.04 20.21
N LEU A 51 2.39 1.16 19.04
CA LEU A 51 3.01 0.06 18.29
C LEU A 51 4.53 0.28 18.25
N ALA A 52 5.23 -0.10 19.32
CA ALA A 52 6.68 -0.03 19.39
C ALA A 52 7.29 -1.42 19.59
N GLY A 53 8.39 -1.71 18.88
CA GLY A 53 9.29 -2.83 19.18
C GLY A 53 9.06 -4.14 18.42
N SER A 54 7.96 -4.29 17.67
CA SER A 54 7.68 -5.50 16.89
C SER A 54 7.60 -5.22 15.39
N TRP A 55 8.12 -6.16 14.59
CA TRP A 55 7.83 -6.22 13.16
C TRP A 55 6.45 -6.84 12.95
N PHE A 56 5.73 -6.38 11.91
CA PHE A 56 4.41 -6.87 11.54
C PHE A 56 4.45 -7.39 10.10
N THR A 57 3.83 -8.54 9.88
CA THR A 57 3.53 -9.07 8.54
C THR A 57 2.60 -8.12 7.77
N PRO A 58 2.51 -8.21 6.43
CA PRO A 58 1.57 -7.42 5.65
C PRO A 58 0.11 -7.59 6.11
N SER A 59 -0.29 -8.81 6.48
CA SER A 59 -1.63 -9.14 7.00
C SER A 59 -1.92 -8.48 8.35
N GLU A 60 -0.99 -8.54 9.31
CA GLU A 60 -1.13 -7.85 10.61
C GLU A 60 -1.15 -6.33 10.43
N ALA A 61 -0.23 -5.80 9.61
CA ALA A 61 -0.18 -4.38 9.29
C ALA A 61 -1.51 -3.90 8.68
N LEU A 62 -2.10 -4.66 7.77
CA LEU A 62 -3.41 -4.35 7.21
C LEU A 62 -4.52 -4.37 8.28
N GLY A 63 -4.52 -5.35 9.18
CA GLY A 63 -5.47 -5.42 10.29
C GLY A 63 -5.40 -4.17 11.18
N LEU A 64 -4.19 -3.69 11.48
CA LEU A 64 -3.96 -2.47 12.24
C LEU A 64 -4.41 -1.22 11.46
N LEU A 65 -4.08 -1.14 10.17
CA LEU A 65 -4.51 -0.04 9.31
C LEU A 65 -6.03 0.04 9.21
N LYS A 66 -6.72 -1.08 9.02
CA LYS A 66 -8.19 -1.15 8.97
C LYS A 66 -8.79 -0.60 10.26
N LYS A 67 -8.30 -1.06 11.42
CA LYS A 67 -8.74 -0.56 12.74
C LYS A 67 -8.52 0.96 12.85
N ALA A 68 -7.33 1.44 12.50
CA ALA A 68 -7.00 2.86 12.57
C ALA A 68 -7.90 3.72 11.66
N ILE A 69 -8.09 3.30 10.40
CA ILE A 69 -8.94 3.99 9.42
C ILE A 69 -10.40 4.01 9.89
N THR A 70 -10.94 2.89 10.40
CA THR A 70 -12.31 2.84 10.92
C THR A 70 -12.49 3.68 12.18
N SER A 71 -11.46 3.80 13.02
CA SER A 71 -11.50 4.65 14.23
C SER A 71 -11.21 6.14 13.95
N SER A 72 -10.73 6.47 12.76
CA SER A 72 -10.32 7.83 12.43
C SER A 72 -11.52 8.76 12.31
N THR A 73 -11.47 9.88 13.02
CA THR A 73 -12.45 10.97 12.92
C THR A 73 -12.13 11.96 11.80
N SER A 74 -10.98 11.81 11.13
CA SER A 74 -10.57 12.69 10.04
C SER A 74 -11.44 12.46 8.80
N SER A 75 -11.95 13.53 8.21
CA SER A 75 -12.64 13.48 6.92
C SER A 75 -11.72 13.03 5.78
N LEU A 76 -10.39 13.13 5.97
CA LEU A 76 -9.39 12.72 4.98
C LEU A 76 -9.38 11.20 4.77
N THR A 77 -9.78 10.41 5.78
CA THR A 77 -9.78 8.94 5.72
C THR A 77 -11.09 8.33 5.20
N ALA A 78 -12.09 9.15 4.87
CA ALA A 78 -13.38 8.69 4.36
C ALA A 78 -13.26 8.11 2.93
N GLY A 79 -13.84 6.93 2.68
CA GLY A 79 -13.87 6.30 1.35
C GLY A 79 -12.67 5.43 0.99
N LEU A 80 -11.82 5.04 1.95
CA LEU A 80 -10.68 4.16 1.74
C LEU A 80 -11.08 2.67 1.80
N ALA A 81 -10.92 1.94 0.70
CA ALA A 81 -11.13 0.49 0.55
C ALA A 81 -10.21 -0.04 -0.58
N VAL A 82 -9.65 -1.26 -0.62
CA VAL A 82 -9.24 -2.31 0.32
C VAL A 82 -7.89 -2.81 -0.21
N VAL A 83 -7.03 -3.30 0.67
CA VAL A 83 -5.73 -3.91 0.37
C VAL A 83 -5.91 -5.44 0.32
N VAL A 84 -5.39 -6.10 -0.71
CA VAL A 84 -5.36 -7.56 -0.85
C VAL A 84 -4.04 -8.08 -0.28
N CYS A 85 -4.08 -8.96 0.71
CA CYS A 85 -2.89 -9.63 1.22
C CYS A 85 -2.67 -10.97 0.51
N VAL A 86 -1.42 -11.24 0.15
CA VAL A 86 -0.95 -12.51 -0.37
C VAL A 86 0.26 -12.91 0.48
N ASP A 87 0.09 -13.95 1.30
CA ASP A 87 1.19 -14.57 2.02
C ASP A 87 1.62 -15.81 1.22
N GLY A 88 2.66 -15.68 0.40
CA GLY A 88 3.25 -16.82 -0.30
C GLY A 88 4.44 -17.43 0.45
N ALA A 89 4.88 -18.61 0.01
CA ALA A 89 5.87 -19.44 0.70
C ALA A 89 7.33 -18.89 0.61
N HIS A 90 8.21 -19.52 -0.18
CA HIS A 90 9.65 -19.15 -0.18
C HIS A 90 10.04 -18.13 -1.26
N SER A 91 9.35 -18.15 -2.40
CA SER A 91 9.59 -17.22 -3.51
C SER A 91 8.33 -17.04 -4.34
N VAL A 92 8.20 -15.88 -5.01
CA VAL A 92 7.10 -15.65 -5.93
C VAL A 92 7.26 -16.54 -7.17
N ASN A 93 6.21 -17.30 -7.50
CA ASN A 93 6.18 -18.07 -8.73
C ASN A 93 6.21 -17.13 -9.95
N LYS A 94 7.09 -17.41 -10.91
CA LYS A 94 7.31 -16.59 -12.11
C LYS A 94 6.06 -16.39 -12.96
N VAL A 95 5.06 -17.27 -12.84
CA VAL A 95 3.75 -17.11 -13.49
C VAL A 95 3.08 -15.78 -13.11
N TYR A 96 3.32 -15.32 -11.87
CA TYR A 96 2.74 -14.09 -11.33
C TYR A 96 3.51 -12.83 -11.70
N ASN A 97 4.68 -12.91 -12.34
CA ASN A 97 5.48 -11.74 -12.68
C ASN A 97 4.68 -10.72 -13.51
N ARG A 98 3.93 -11.21 -14.51
CA ARG A 98 3.08 -10.34 -15.35
C ARG A 98 1.91 -9.76 -14.58
N HIS A 99 1.38 -10.48 -13.59
CA HIS A 99 0.32 -9.96 -12.74
C HIS A 99 0.85 -8.82 -11.88
N LEU A 100 2.00 -8.97 -11.22
CA LEU A 100 2.59 -7.88 -10.41
C LEU A 100 2.91 -6.63 -11.24
N GLU A 101 3.46 -6.80 -12.45
CA GLU A 101 3.68 -5.70 -13.38
C GLU A 101 2.36 -5.01 -13.76
N PHE A 102 1.32 -5.77 -14.07
CA PHE A 102 0.00 -5.24 -14.40
C PHE A 102 -0.61 -4.47 -13.22
N LEU A 103 -0.57 -5.06 -12.02
CA LEU A 103 -1.06 -4.46 -10.78
C LEU A 103 -0.42 -3.11 -10.48
N LEU A 104 0.90 -2.99 -10.70
CA LEU A 104 1.64 -1.73 -10.53
C LEU A 104 1.38 -0.72 -11.66
N SER A 105 0.81 -1.16 -12.79
CA SER A 105 0.45 -0.31 -13.93
C SER A 105 -0.97 0.24 -13.86
N MET A 106 -1.83 -0.31 -13.00
CA MET A 106 -3.22 0.12 -12.88
C MET A 106 -3.32 1.56 -12.35
N PRO A 107 -4.26 2.38 -12.87
CA PRO A 107 -4.39 3.79 -12.48
C PRO A 107 -4.77 3.99 -11.01
N ASN A 108 -5.47 3.01 -10.43
CA ASN A 108 -5.86 2.99 -9.03
C ASN A 108 -4.92 2.17 -8.13
N SER A 109 -3.77 1.76 -8.65
CA SER A 109 -2.75 1.07 -7.84
C SER A 109 -2.23 1.98 -6.73
N LEU A 110 -2.27 1.49 -5.50
CA LEU A 110 -1.57 2.06 -4.35
C LEU A 110 -0.21 1.39 -4.14
N GLY A 111 0.26 0.56 -5.08
CA GLY A 111 1.52 -0.16 -4.95
C GLY A 111 1.40 -1.45 -4.14
N ILE A 112 2.55 -2.03 -3.83
CA ILE A 112 2.68 -3.29 -3.11
C ILE A 112 3.55 -3.06 -1.87
N GLY A 113 3.06 -3.37 -0.68
CA GLY A 113 3.85 -3.35 0.55
C GLY A 113 4.16 -4.78 0.98
N GLY A 114 5.41 -5.09 1.30
CA GLY A 114 5.78 -6.46 1.69
C GLY A 114 7.23 -6.55 2.07
N GLY A 115 7.79 -7.76 2.05
CA GLY A 115 9.19 -8.00 2.36
C GLY A 115 9.39 -8.89 3.57
N LYS A 116 10.65 -9.24 3.80
CA LYS A 116 11.07 -10.12 4.89
C LYS A 116 11.03 -9.39 6.22
N PRO A 117 11.04 -10.12 7.35
CA PRO A 117 11.33 -9.54 8.65
C PRO A 117 12.53 -8.61 8.60
N ASN A 118 12.34 -7.38 9.08
CA ASN A 118 13.35 -6.30 9.09
C ASN A 118 13.88 -5.85 7.71
N HIS A 119 13.23 -6.24 6.61
CA HIS A 119 13.54 -5.85 5.24
C HIS A 119 12.26 -5.50 4.44
N SER A 120 11.33 -4.77 5.07
CA SER A 120 10.08 -4.35 4.45
C SER A 120 10.29 -3.29 3.37
N THR A 121 9.66 -3.44 2.22
CA THR A 121 9.77 -2.54 1.06
C THR A 121 8.40 -2.14 0.54
N TYR A 122 8.33 -0.97 -0.12
CA TYR A 122 7.10 -0.48 -0.74
C TYR A 122 7.31 -0.22 -2.23
N PHE A 123 6.77 -1.10 -3.05
CA PHE A 123 6.86 -1.06 -4.51
C PHE A 123 5.84 -0.09 -5.09
N ILE A 124 6.32 0.79 -5.97
CA ILE A 124 5.52 1.89 -6.55
C ILE A 124 5.43 1.85 -8.07
N GLY A 125 6.13 0.91 -8.71
CA GLY A 125 6.16 0.77 -10.16
C GLY A 125 7.12 -0.31 -10.62
N HIS A 126 7.25 -0.46 -11.93
CA HIS A 126 8.17 -1.41 -12.55
C HIS A 126 8.79 -0.84 -13.84
N TYR A 127 9.89 -1.42 -14.27
CA TYR A 127 10.55 -1.12 -15.54
C TYR A 127 11.39 -2.32 -15.99
N HIS A 128 11.09 -2.89 -17.16
CA HIS A 128 11.84 -4.01 -17.75
C HIS A 128 12.11 -5.18 -16.77
N GLY A 129 11.07 -5.70 -16.11
CA GLY A 129 11.20 -6.82 -15.16
C GLY A 129 11.91 -6.46 -13.84
N GLN A 130 12.16 -5.17 -13.59
CA GLN A 130 12.63 -4.64 -12.31
C GLN A 130 11.47 -3.94 -11.61
N LEU A 131 11.33 -4.17 -10.31
CA LEU A 131 10.42 -3.42 -9.45
C LEU A 131 11.14 -2.18 -8.92
N ILE A 132 10.41 -1.07 -8.88
CA ILE A 132 10.85 0.22 -8.34
C ILE A 132 10.22 0.36 -6.95
N TYR A 133 11.01 0.66 -5.92
CA TYR A 133 10.53 0.70 -4.55
C TYR A 133 11.11 1.84 -3.73
N LEU A 134 10.40 2.17 -2.66
CA LEU A 134 10.82 3.02 -1.55
C LEU A 134 11.29 2.14 -0.40
N ASP A 135 12.47 2.47 0.12
CA ASP A 135 13.15 1.73 1.18
C ASP A 135 13.05 2.50 2.51
N PRO A 136 12.39 1.96 3.54
CA PRO A 136 12.25 2.61 4.83
C PRO A 136 13.47 2.44 5.76
N HIS A 137 14.50 1.66 5.40
CA HIS A 137 15.61 1.30 6.29
C HIS A 137 16.69 2.38 6.40
N VAL A 138 16.30 3.65 6.27
CA VAL A 138 17.17 4.80 6.51
C VAL A 138 16.63 5.55 7.72
N SER A 139 17.42 5.59 8.79
CA SER A 139 17.06 6.36 9.97
C SER A 139 17.24 7.85 9.71
N HIS A 140 16.18 8.62 9.90
CA HIS A 140 16.19 10.08 9.83
C HIS A 140 16.11 10.68 11.23
N GLN A 141 16.74 11.85 11.43
CA GLN A 141 16.53 12.61 12.64
C GLN A 141 15.09 13.12 12.69
N TYR A 142 14.42 12.94 13.83
CA TYR A 142 13.10 13.51 14.06
C TYR A 142 13.16 15.04 14.04
N VAL A 143 12.30 15.67 13.24
CA VAL A 143 12.12 17.12 13.16
C VAL A 143 10.62 17.44 13.17
N PRO A 144 10.10 18.10 14.22
CA PRO A 144 8.67 18.43 14.31
C PRO A 144 8.19 19.28 13.12
N LEU A 145 7.05 18.91 12.54
CA LEU A 145 6.45 19.59 11.40
C LEU A 145 5.92 20.99 11.74
N GLU A 146 5.53 21.22 13.00
CA GLU A 146 5.00 22.50 13.50
C GLU A 146 5.93 23.69 13.28
N LYS A 147 7.24 23.42 13.19
CA LYS A 147 8.27 24.45 13.02
C LYS A 147 8.38 24.98 11.58
N GLU A 148 7.53 24.55 10.64
CA GLU A 148 7.53 25.06 9.25
C GLU A 148 6.40 26.03 8.91
N LEU A 149 5.32 26.11 9.71
CA LEU A 149 4.33 27.17 9.56
C LEU A 149 4.92 28.47 10.14
N ASP A 150 4.94 29.52 9.32
CA ASP A 150 5.54 30.83 9.59
C ASP A 150 4.99 31.41 10.91
N ASP A 151 5.79 31.37 11.98
CA ASP A 151 5.48 31.99 13.28
C ASP A 151 5.80 33.50 13.28
N GLY A 152 6.05 34.09 12.11
CA GLY A 152 6.49 35.47 11.98
C GLY A 152 7.92 35.71 12.45
N SER A 153 8.67 34.65 12.82
CA SER A 153 10.08 34.79 13.18
C SER A 153 10.97 35.01 11.95
N PRO A 154 12.04 35.82 12.06
CA PRO A 154 12.91 36.12 10.93
C PRO A 154 13.48 34.83 10.32
N LYS A 155 13.41 34.72 8.99
CA LYS A 155 13.91 33.61 8.15
C LYS A 155 15.42 33.43 8.29
N GLN A 156 15.89 32.97 9.44
CA GLN A 156 17.20 32.37 9.56
C GLN A 156 17.20 31.16 8.63
N LYS A 157 18.25 30.97 7.82
CA LYS A 157 18.40 29.83 6.92
C LYS A 157 18.31 28.54 7.74
N ARG A 158 17.09 28.01 7.92
CA ARG A 158 16.84 26.77 8.64
C ARG A 158 17.58 25.68 7.88
N LYS A 159 18.59 25.06 8.52
CA LYS A 159 19.41 23.99 7.92
C LYS A 159 18.58 22.75 7.56
N HIS A 160 17.45 22.55 8.24
CA HIS A 160 16.58 21.39 8.06
C HIS A 160 15.21 21.83 7.56
N LYS A 161 14.80 21.31 6.39
CA LYS A 161 13.44 21.42 5.85
C LYS A 161 12.71 20.11 6.20
N PRO A 162 11.96 20.01 7.31
CA PRO A 162 11.31 18.77 7.72
C PRO A 162 10.46 18.12 6.63
N PHE A 163 9.85 18.85 5.69
CA PHE A 163 9.14 18.17 4.58
C PHE A 163 10.06 17.28 3.73
N SER A 164 11.32 17.67 3.56
CA SER A 164 12.23 16.96 2.66
C SER A 164 12.60 15.55 3.13
N SER A 165 12.46 15.22 4.43
CA SER A 165 12.67 13.85 4.92
C SER A 165 11.50 12.91 4.60
N PHE A 166 10.31 13.44 4.33
CA PHE A 166 9.14 12.64 3.93
C PHE A 166 9.08 12.34 2.42
N HIS A 167 10.01 12.91 1.64
CA HIS A 167 10.07 12.72 0.20
C HIS A 167 11.40 12.11 -0.24
N CYS A 168 11.34 10.87 -0.71
CA CYS A 168 12.50 10.19 -1.23
C CYS A 168 12.91 10.75 -2.61
N ARG A 169 14.21 11.01 -2.79
CA ARG A 169 14.80 11.51 -4.04
C ARG A 169 15.51 10.43 -4.85
N LEU A 170 15.75 9.27 -4.25
CA LEU A 170 16.46 8.16 -4.86
C LEU A 170 15.51 6.98 -4.94
N LEU A 171 15.34 6.45 -6.15
CA LEU A 171 14.52 5.27 -6.37
C LEU A 171 15.43 4.04 -6.42
N SER A 172 15.12 3.04 -5.61
CA SER A 172 15.79 1.74 -5.65
C SER A 172 15.06 0.81 -6.61
N LYS A 173 15.82 -0.14 -7.17
CA LYS A 173 15.29 -1.15 -8.09
C LYS A 173 15.80 -2.53 -7.71
N MET A 174 14.98 -3.54 -7.93
CA MET A 174 15.43 -4.93 -7.88
C MET A 174 14.67 -5.82 -8.88
N PRO A 175 15.23 -6.97 -9.28
CA PRO A 175 14.52 -7.91 -10.13
C PRO A 175 13.22 -8.37 -9.50
N ILE A 176 12.18 -8.55 -10.31
CA ILE A 176 10.88 -9.07 -9.83
C ILE A 176 11.01 -10.44 -9.17
N SER A 177 11.97 -11.26 -9.58
CA SER A 177 12.26 -12.55 -8.97
C SER A 177 12.81 -12.46 -7.54
N SER A 178 13.22 -11.27 -7.10
CA SER A 178 13.78 -11.02 -5.77
C SER A 178 12.76 -10.49 -4.78
N ILE A 179 11.51 -10.24 -5.21
CA ILE A 179 10.44 -9.84 -4.30
C ILE A 179 10.12 -10.97 -3.33
N ASP A 180 9.85 -10.59 -2.08
CA ASP A 180 9.34 -11.53 -1.08
C ASP A 180 7.88 -11.89 -1.38
N PRO A 181 7.50 -13.17 -1.26
CA PRO A 181 6.13 -13.59 -1.56
C PRO A 181 5.10 -13.14 -0.51
N SER A 182 5.50 -12.72 0.70
CA SER A 182 4.60 -12.06 1.63
C SER A 182 4.47 -10.58 1.28
N CYS A 183 3.34 -10.25 0.66
CA CYS A 183 3.06 -8.91 0.18
C CYS A 183 1.57 -8.58 0.19
N ALA A 184 1.28 -7.29 0.26
CA ALA A 184 -0.03 -6.71 0.24
C ALA A 184 -0.13 -5.73 -0.93
N VAL A 185 -1.09 -5.97 -1.82
CA VAL A 185 -1.38 -5.14 -2.98
C VAL A 185 -2.51 -4.17 -2.62
N GLY A 186 -2.28 -2.87 -2.75
CA GLY A 186 -3.29 -1.86 -2.46
C GLY A 186 -3.95 -1.33 -3.72
N PHE A 187 -5.27 -1.11 -3.66
CA PHE A 187 -6.01 -0.32 -4.65
C PHE A 187 -6.83 0.76 -3.98
N LEU A 188 -7.13 1.81 -4.73
CA LEU A 188 -8.06 2.86 -4.33
C LEU A 188 -9.29 2.88 -5.23
N MET A 189 -10.45 2.51 -4.70
CA MET A 189 -11.73 2.59 -5.41
C MET A 189 -12.67 3.52 -4.65
N ARG A 190 -13.13 4.59 -5.29
CA ARG A 190 -13.94 5.64 -4.66
C ARG A 190 -15.44 5.34 -4.69
N ASN A 191 -15.87 4.51 -5.62
CA ASN A 191 -17.26 4.17 -5.83
C ASN A 191 -17.39 2.77 -6.43
N LYS A 192 -18.63 2.31 -6.57
CA LYS A 192 -18.97 0.99 -7.10
C LYS A 192 -18.51 0.80 -8.55
N ASP A 193 -18.64 1.83 -9.39
CA ASP A 193 -18.28 1.74 -10.81
C ASP A 193 -16.76 1.53 -10.98
N GLU A 194 -15.94 2.26 -10.20
CA GLU A 194 -14.48 2.06 -10.18
C GLU A 194 -14.09 0.66 -9.70
N PHE A 195 -14.81 0.12 -8.72
CA PHE A 195 -14.62 -1.25 -8.26
C PHE A 195 -14.94 -2.25 -9.38
N GLU A 196 -16.14 -2.18 -9.97
CA GLU A 196 -16.58 -3.10 -11.02
C GLU A 196 -15.67 -3.05 -12.26
N GLU A 197 -15.27 -1.85 -12.67
CA GLU A 197 -14.33 -1.66 -13.77
C GLU A 197 -12.96 -2.28 -13.45
N SER A 198 -12.46 -2.10 -12.22
CA SER A 198 -11.19 -2.70 -11.80
C SER A 198 -11.24 -4.22 -11.81
N MET A 199 -12.31 -4.82 -11.29
CA MET A 199 -12.49 -6.28 -11.30
C MET A 199 -12.56 -6.81 -12.74
N ARG A 200 -13.26 -6.09 -13.63
CA ARG A 200 -13.31 -6.42 -15.06
C ARG A 200 -11.92 -6.38 -15.68
N TYR A 201 -11.13 -5.33 -15.44
CA TYR A 201 -9.77 -5.24 -16.00
C TYR A 201 -8.83 -6.32 -15.46
N LEU A 202 -8.89 -6.60 -14.16
CA LEU A 202 -8.10 -7.66 -13.54
C LEU A 202 -8.42 -9.03 -14.15
N ASN A 203 -9.70 -9.36 -14.33
CA ASN A 203 -10.12 -10.62 -14.92
C ASN A 203 -9.71 -10.74 -16.40
N LEU A 204 -9.89 -9.68 -17.19
CA LEU A 204 -9.46 -9.64 -18.61
C LEU A 204 -7.94 -9.84 -18.76
N ASN A 205 -7.15 -9.38 -17.79
CA ASN A 205 -5.69 -9.54 -17.77
C ASN A 205 -5.23 -10.79 -17.00
N GLN A 206 -6.14 -11.75 -16.80
CA GLN A 206 -5.89 -13.05 -16.16
C GLN A 206 -5.47 -13.01 -14.68
N VAL A 207 -5.53 -11.84 -14.03
CA VAL A 207 -5.03 -11.66 -12.65
C VAL A 207 -5.96 -12.27 -11.62
N ILE A 208 -7.27 -12.32 -11.89
CA ILE A 208 -8.26 -12.78 -10.91
C ILE A 208 -9.32 -13.68 -11.53
N ASP A 209 -9.83 -14.57 -10.71
CA ASP A 209 -11.11 -15.23 -10.94
C ASP A 209 -12.26 -14.35 -10.45
N VAL A 210 -13.44 -14.50 -11.06
CA VAL A 210 -14.69 -13.88 -10.58
C VAL A 210 -15.80 -14.91 -10.45
N GLU A 211 -16.33 -15.06 -9.24
CA GLU A 211 -17.51 -15.85 -8.87
C GLU A 211 -18.72 -14.92 -8.80
N LEU A 212 -19.66 -15.07 -9.74
CA LEU A 212 -20.84 -14.20 -9.84
C LEU A 212 -22.02 -14.69 -8.98
N GLY A 213 -21.84 -15.79 -8.24
CA GLY A 213 -22.86 -16.40 -7.39
C GLY A 213 -23.47 -17.66 -7.98
N SER A 214 -24.27 -18.34 -7.16
CA SER A 214 -24.77 -19.70 -7.41
C SER A 214 -25.52 -19.91 -8.74
N ASN A 215 -26.11 -18.86 -9.32
CA ASN A 215 -26.92 -18.94 -10.54
C ASN A 215 -26.33 -18.21 -11.75
N LEU A 216 -25.22 -17.47 -11.58
CA LEU A 216 -24.63 -16.61 -12.62
C LEU A 216 -23.28 -17.13 -13.14
N GLY A 217 -22.76 -18.20 -12.54
CA GLY A 217 -21.54 -18.88 -12.96
C GLY A 217 -20.26 -18.20 -12.51
N SER A 218 -19.13 -18.60 -13.11
CA SER A 218 -17.80 -18.07 -12.80
C SER A 218 -17.00 -17.72 -14.06
N LYS A 219 -16.11 -16.73 -13.93
CA LYS A 219 -15.14 -16.33 -14.94
C LYS A 219 -13.75 -16.71 -14.44
N ARG A 220 -13.22 -17.81 -14.98
CA ARG A 220 -11.92 -18.35 -14.59
C ARG A 220 -10.79 -17.82 -15.46
N THR A 221 -9.63 -17.62 -14.85
CA THR A 221 -8.40 -17.27 -15.56
C THR A 221 -7.38 -18.38 -15.40
N LYS A 222 -6.35 -18.33 -16.24
CA LYS A 222 -5.20 -19.21 -16.11
C LYS A 222 -4.26 -18.62 -15.05
N ASP A 223 -4.10 -19.34 -13.94
CA ASP A 223 -3.23 -19.00 -12.81
C ASP A 223 -3.62 -17.69 -12.07
N PRO A 224 -4.85 -17.56 -11.54
CA PRO A 224 -5.28 -16.36 -10.82
C PRO A 224 -4.44 -16.10 -9.57
N LEU A 225 -4.27 -14.82 -9.23
CA LEU A 225 -3.64 -14.38 -7.99
C LEU A 225 -4.63 -14.44 -6.81
N PHE A 226 -5.90 -14.11 -7.05
CA PHE A 226 -6.98 -14.21 -6.07
C PHE A 226 -8.35 -14.32 -6.75
N THR A 227 -9.37 -14.69 -5.99
CA THR A 227 -10.75 -14.85 -6.46
C THR A 227 -11.66 -13.80 -5.83
N VAL A 228 -12.47 -13.16 -6.66
CA VAL A 228 -13.49 -12.20 -6.22
C VAL A 228 -14.84 -12.89 -6.21
N MET A 229 -15.54 -12.83 -5.07
CA MET A 229 -16.84 -13.46 -4.86
C MET A 229 -17.92 -12.39 -4.66
N HIS A 230 -18.99 -12.45 -5.44
CA HIS A 230 -20.15 -11.55 -5.31
C HIS A 230 -21.08 -11.93 -4.17
N GLU A 231 -21.09 -13.21 -3.80
CA GLU A 231 -21.81 -13.74 -2.65
C GLU A 231 -20.80 -14.19 -1.61
N GLU A 232 -21.15 -14.04 -0.33
CA GLU A 232 -20.33 -14.62 0.73
C GLU A 232 -20.27 -16.13 0.53
N PRO A 233 -19.07 -16.74 0.47
CA PRO A 233 -18.97 -18.17 0.26
C PRO A 233 -19.72 -18.86 1.39
N LYS A 234 -20.60 -19.80 1.04
CA LYS A 234 -21.18 -20.72 2.03
C LYS A 234 -20.00 -21.33 2.75
N THR A 235 -19.92 -21.10 4.06
CA THR A 235 -18.80 -21.52 4.90
C THR A 235 -18.50 -22.98 4.62
N MET A 236 -17.43 -23.24 3.87
CA MET A 236 -16.82 -24.55 3.92
C MET A 236 -16.29 -24.65 5.35
N SER A 237 -16.67 -25.72 6.05
CA SER A 237 -16.06 -26.05 7.35
C SER A 237 -14.54 -25.83 7.24
N PRO A 238 -13.91 -25.08 8.16
CA PRO A 238 -12.47 -24.85 8.10
C PRO A 238 -11.78 -26.19 7.91
N ARG A 239 -11.06 -26.35 6.79
CA ARG A 239 -10.24 -27.53 6.60
C ARG A 239 -9.08 -27.40 7.57
N GLU A 240 -8.95 -28.35 8.49
CA GLU A 240 -7.78 -28.38 9.36
C GLU A 240 -6.51 -28.44 8.52
N ALA A 241 -5.56 -27.55 8.80
CA ALA A 241 -4.26 -27.55 8.13
C ALA A 241 -3.57 -28.91 8.34
N THR A 242 -3.04 -29.47 7.26
CA THR A 242 -2.26 -30.71 7.30
C THR A 242 -0.98 -30.50 8.10
N GLU A 243 -0.39 -31.59 8.61
CA GLU A 243 0.86 -31.54 9.39
C GLU A 243 2.03 -30.96 8.57
N PHE A 244 2.02 -31.17 7.24
CA PHE A 244 2.97 -30.55 6.32
C PHE A 244 2.81 -29.02 6.24
N GLU A 245 1.56 -28.53 6.10
CA GLU A 245 1.26 -27.09 6.06
C GLU A 245 1.63 -26.42 7.39
N ARG A 246 1.37 -27.07 8.53
CA ARG A 246 1.78 -26.57 9.87
C ARG A 246 3.28 -26.49 10.02
N LYS A 247 4.00 -27.51 9.55
CA LYS A 247 5.46 -27.53 9.59
C LYS A 247 6.04 -26.43 8.69
N GLN A 248 5.51 -26.26 7.49
CA GLN A 248 5.92 -25.19 6.58
C GLN A 248 5.63 -23.80 7.17
N ALA A 249 4.47 -23.60 7.80
CA ALA A 249 4.14 -22.36 8.48
C ALA A 249 5.10 -22.06 9.63
N ALA A 250 5.42 -23.06 10.47
CA ALA A 250 6.37 -22.91 11.57
C ALA A 250 7.80 -22.60 11.08
N ASP A 251 8.26 -23.29 10.03
CA ASP A 251 9.59 -23.07 9.43
C ASP A 251 9.73 -21.68 8.80
N HIS A 252 8.61 -21.04 8.45
CA HIS A 252 8.58 -19.73 7.80
C HIS A 252 7.96 -18.61 8.67
N GLY A 253 7.62 -18.90 9.92
CA GLY A 253 7.08 -17.90 10.87
C GLY A 253 5.68 -17.39 10.55
N PHE A 254 4.85 -18.19 9.87
CA PHE A 254 3.44 -17.88 9.61
C PHE A 254 2.53 -18.48 10.69
N GLU A 255 1.52 -17.74 11.11
CA GLU A 255 0.38 -18.31 11.84
C GLU A 255 -0.67 -18.79 10.83
N LEU A 256 -1.13 -20.03 11.00
CA LEU A 256 -2.27 -20.57 10.25
C LEU A 256 -3.55 -20.16 10.97
N LEU A 257 -4.40 -19.36 10.32
CA LEU A 257 -5.74 -18.98 10.80
C LEU A 257 -6.75 -20.11 10.57
#